data_AF-A0A4Y2CTW7-F1
#
_entry.id   AF-A0A4Y2CTW7-F1
#
_cell.length_a   1.000
_cell.length_b   1.000
_cell.length_c   1.000
_cell.angle_alpha   90.00
_cell.angle_beta   90.00
_cell.angle_gamma   90.00
#
_symmetry.space_group_name_H-M   'P 1'
#
loop_
_entity.id
_entity.type
_entity.pdbx_description
1 polymer ?
#
loop_
_entity_poly.entity_id
_entity_poly.type
_entity_poly.pdbx_seq_one_letter_code
_entity_poly.pdbx_strand_id
1 'polypeptide(L)'
;MAERKSFTITWRIKNFSFCWQRDAEELTSPKFFIDGLEGSKWTLFLFPRASRSKEEGFLTCYLLHESDENDPHEVEIDYELSALGCDGLPLESVSFTKCAMHGNEWTSPLILQQKTVFLEKRDAFLPKDTLTIRCRIWQVNQENKNPERYHATTRIEVEKASLYGVMTELCEYLST
;
A
#
# COMPACT_ATOMS: atom_id res chain seq x y z
N MET A 1 22.56 -6.26 -21.51
CA MET A 1 22.64 -5.33 -20.37
C MET A 1 22.23 -6.11 -19.14
N ALA A 2 23.04 -6.10 -18.07
CA ALA A 2 22.70 -6.84 -16.85
C ALA A 2 21.49 -6.17 -16.17
N GLU A 3 20.47 -6.97 -15.81
CA GLU A 3 19.32 -6.49 -15.07
C GLU A 3 19.79 -6.04 -13.67
N ARG A 4 19.43 -4.82 -13.28
CA ARG A 4 19.77 -4.28 -11.97
C ARG A 4 18.94 -5.01 -10.92
N LYS A 5 19.60 -5.73 -10.01
CA LYS A 5 18.93 -6.47 -8.94
C LYS A 5 18.25 -5.50 -7.98
N SER A 6 17.01 -5.79 -7.61
CA SER A 6 16.24 -5.04 -6.61
C SER A 6 15.85 -5.91 -5.43
N PHE A 7 15.69 -5.26 -4.29
CA PHE A 7 14.82 -5.73 -3.24
C PHE A 7 13.37 -5.52 -3.67
N THR A 8 12.50 -6.52 -3.49
CA THR A 8 11.07 -6.40 -3.81
C THR A 8 10.22 -6.86 -2.63
N ILE A 9 9.27 -6.04 -2.20
CA ILE A 9 8.18 -6.46 -1.33
C ILE A 9 6.85 -6.37 -2.08
N THR A 10 6.05 -7.44 -2.00
CA THR A 10 4.67 -7.47 -2.47
C THR A 10 3.75 -7.58 -1.27
N TRP A 11 2.99 -6.52 -1.00
CA TRP A 11 2.05 -6.42 0.10
C TRP A 11 0.61 -6.56 -0.40
N ARG A 12 -0.08 -7.60 0.08
CA ARG A 12 -1.48 -7.88 -0.24
C ARG A 12 -2.38 -7.50 0.92
N ILE A 13 -3.41 -6.71 0.66
CA ILE A 13 -4.37 -6.26 1.66
C ILE A 13 -5.73 -6.84 1.31
N LYS A 14 -6.14 -7.87 2.05
CA LYS A 14 -7.39 -8.59 1.82
C LYS A 14 -8.57 -7.87 2.46
N ASN A 15 -9.77 -8.10 1.91
CA ASN A 15 -11.02 -7.48 2.33
C ASN A 15 -10.96 -5.95 2.19
N PHE A 16 -10.30 -5.46 1.13
CA PHE A 16 -9.96 -4.04 1.04
C PHE A 16 -11.19 -3.15 0.84
N SER A 17 -12.28 -3.66 0.26
CA SER A 17 -13.54 -2.90 0.20
C SER A 17 -14.12 -2.53 1.57
N PHE A 18 -13.70 -3.20 2.65
CA PHE A 18 -14.08 -2.90 4.04
C PHE A 18 -13.18 -1.86 4.71
N CYS A 19 -12.25 -1.27 3.96
CA CYS A 19 -11.36 -0.21 4.45
C CYS A 19 -12.12 1.12 4.64
N TRP A 20 -12.98 1.16 5.67
CA TRP A 20 -13.85 2.28 6.01
C TRP A 20 -13.35 3.02 7.26
N GLN A 21 -12.08 2.82 7.62
CA GLN A 21 -11.44 3.44 8.76
C GLN A 21 -11.64 4.97 8.74
N ARG A 22 -11.64 5.58 9.93
CA ARG A 22 -11.86 7.03 10.10
C ARG A 22 -10.80 7.81 9.33
N ASP A 23 -11.11 9.05 8.98
CA ASP A 23 -10.16 9.94 8.30
C ASP A 23 -8.82 9.96 9.06
N ALA A 24 -7.71 9.77 8.34
CA ALA A 24 -6.32 9.69 8.80
C ALA A 24 -5.79 8.37 9.41
N GLU A 25 -6.55 7.27 9.47
CA GLU A 25 -6.00 5.97 9.93
C GLU A 25 -5.29 5.22 8.79
N GLU A 26 -4.02 4.85 8.99
CA GLU A 26 -3.23 4.07 8.05
C GLU A 26 -3.41 2.55 8.16
N LEU A 27 -3.09 1.85 7.08
CA LEU A 27 -2.71 0.45 7.12
C LEU A 27 -1.19 0.37 6.98
N THR A 28 -0.56 -0.52 7.76
CA THR A 28 0.89 -0.76 7.70
C THR A 28 1.20 -2.16 7.20
N SER A 29 2.27 -2.28 6.43
CA SER A 29 2.86 -3.59 6.15
C SER A 29 3.60 -4.12 7.39
N PRO A 30 3.85 -5.43 7.48
CA PRO A 30 4.93 -5.92 8.31
C PRO A 30 6.23 -5.18 7.98
N LYS A 31 7.02 -4.90 9.02
CA LYS A 31 8.36 -4.34 8.89
C LYS A 31 9.25 -5.29 8.12
N PHE A 32 10.12 -4.75 7.27
CA PHE A 32 11.12 -5.52 6.55
C PHE A 32 12.49 -4.85 6.65
N PHE A 33 13.53 -5.66 6.52
CA PHE A 33 14.92 -5.25 6.66
C PHE A 33 15.64 -5.51 5.34
N ILE A 34 16.57 -4.62 4.98
CA ILE A 34 17.34 -4.74 3.75
C ILE A 34 18.82 -4.84 4.10
N ASP A 35 19.36 -6.06 4.04
CA ASP A 35 20.78 -6.34 4.35
C ASP A 35 21.74 -5.61 3.37
N GLY A 36 21.26 -5.31 2.16
CA GLY A 36 21.96 -4.45 1.19
C GLY A 36 22.20 -3.03 1.70
N LEU A 37 21.28 -2.52 2.50
CA LEU A 37 21.25 -1.15 3.00
C LEU A 37 21.54 -1.14 4.51
N GLU A 38 22.63 -1.81 4.90
CA GLU A 38 23.12 -1.89 6.28
C GLU A 38 22.10 -2.47 7.29
N GLY A 39 21.15 -3.28 6.82
CA GLY A 39 20.08 -3.82 7.67
C GLY A 39 19.03 -2.78 8.05
N SER A 40 18.93 -1.69 7.28
CA SER A 40 17.91 -0.64 7.47
C SER A 40 16.50 -1.22 7.48
N LYS A 41 15.64 -0.58 8.28
CA LYS A 41 14.28 -1.00 8.62
C LYS A 41 13.29 -0.17 7.81
N TRP A 42 12.32 -0.83 7.19
CA TRP A 42 11.39 -0.18 6.28
C TRP A 42 9.96 -0.70 6.47
N THR A 43 8.99 0.17 6.19
CA THR A 43 7.56 -0.14 6.30
C THR A 43 6.78 0.59 5.21
N LEU A 44 5.81 -0.09 4.61
CA LEU A 44 4.83 0.55 3.73
C LEU A 44 3.63 1.03 4.53
N PHE A 45 3.18 2.24 4.22
CA PHE A 45 2.03 2.88 4.83
C PHE A 45 1.03 3.23 3.74
N LEU A 46 -0.18 2.68 3.84
CA LEU A 46 -1.28 2.99 2.94
C LEU A 46 -2.33 3.79 3.70
N PHE A 47 -2.61 5.01 3.24
CA PHE A 47 -3.69 5.85 3.73
C PHE A 47 -4.90 5.67 2.80
N PRO A 48 -5.99 5.02 3.27
CA PRO A 48 -7.16 4.75 2.44
C PRO A 48 -7.99 6.00 2.15
N ARG A 49 -7.98 6.98 3.07
CA ARG A 49 -8.72 8.24 2.96
C ARG A 49 -7.79 9.40 3.24
N ALA A 50 -7.25 9.97 2.15
CA ALA A 50 -6.41 11.16 2.10
C ALA A 50 -5.15 11.13 2.98
N SER A 51 -4.04 11.57 2.41
CA SER A 51 -2.76 11.71 3.10
C SER A 51 -2.70 13.00 3.94
N ARG A 52 -1.50 13.35 4.41
CA ARG A 52 -1.18 14.68 4.97
C ARG A 52 -1.66 15.87 4.11
N SER A 53 -1.91 15.71 2.80
CA SER A 53 -2.31 16.80 1.89
C SER A 53 -3.81 17.16 1.90
N LYS A 54 -4.67 16.44 2.64
CA LYS A 54 -6.12 16.71 2.74
C LYS A 54 -6.93 16.65 1.43
N GLU A 55 -6.35 16.15 0.34
CA GLU A 55 -7.08 15.95 -0.91
C GLU A 55 -7.93 14.68 -0.80
N GLU A 56 -9.25 14.87 -0.66
CA GLU A 56 -10.23 13.80 -0.65
C GLU A 56 -10.24 13.03 -1.98
N GLY A 57 -10.67 11.76 -1.95
CA GLY A 57 -10.83 10.95 -3.15
C GLY A 57 -9.57 10.22 -3.63
N PHE A 58 -8.47 10.28 -2.88
CA PHE A 58 -7.24 9.54 -3.17
C PHE A 58 -6.87 8.54 -2.07
N LEU A 59 -6.31 7.41 -2.52
CA LEU A 59 -5.54 6.47 -1.70
C LEU A 59 -4.07 6.80 -1.93
N THR A 60 -3.27 6.81 -0.87
CA THR A 60 -1.83 7.10 -0.99
C THR A 60 -0.99 6.05 -0.28
N CYS A 61 0.03 5.55 -0.95
CA CYS A 61 0.99 4.62 -0.35
C CYS A 61 2.36 5.26 -0.28
N TYR A 62 2.98 5.20 0.88
CA TYR A 62 4.32 5.69 1.15
C TYR A 62 5.23 4.53 1.59
N LEU A 63 6.52 4.73 1.42
CA LEU A 63 7.57 3.95 2.07
C LEU A 63 8.20 4.82 3.15
N LEU A 64 8.39 4.26 4.34
CA LEU A 64 9.08 4.90 5.47
C LEU A 64 10.41 4.19 5.70
N HIS A 65 11.50 4.96 5.74
CA HIS A 65 12.77 4.49 6.31
C HIS A 65 12.69 4.64 7.83
N GLU A 66 12.49 3.56 8.57
CA GLU A 66 12.38 3.63 10.04
C GLU A 66 13.76 3.62 10.69
N SER A 67 13.95 4.50 11.67
CA SER A 67 15.19 4.61 12.44
C SER A 67 14.90 4.81 13.91
N ASP A 68 15.79 4.30 14.76
CA ASP A 68 15.78 4.65 16.18
C ASP A 68 16.27 6.11 16.35
N GLU A 69 15.89 6.76 17.44
CA GLU A 69 16.32 8.15 17.70
C GLU A 69 17.85 8.20 17.79
N ASN A 70 18.48 9.04 16.96
CA ASN A 70 19.93 9.27 16.82
C ASN A 70 20.70 8.41 15.81
N ASP A 71 20.07 7.73 14.85
CA ASP A 71 20.82 7.20 13.69
C ASP A 71 20.97 8.30 12.61
N PRO A 72 22.20 8.81 12.36
CA PRO A 72 22.43 9.77 11.29
C PRO A 72 22.53 9.10 9.91
N HIS A 73 22.33 7.77 9.82
CA HIS A 73 22.57 7.04 8.59
C HIS A 73 21.57 7.44 7.48
N GLU A 74 22.12 8.11 6.47
CA GLU A 74 21.43 8.43 5.23
C GLU A 74 21.66 7.28 4.24
N VAL A 75 20.57 6.83 3.61
CA VAL A 75 20.64 5.80 2.57
C VAL A 75 20.19 6.38 1.25
N GLU A 76 21.02 6.28 0.22
CA GLU A 76 20.64 6.65 -1.14
C GLU A 76 20.05 5.44 -1.90
N ILE A 77 18.79 5.58 -2.32
CA ILE A 77 18.05 4.53 -3.04
C ILE A 77 17.38 5.05 -4.32
N ASP A 78 17.19 4.14 -5.26
CA ASP A 78 16.12 4.27 -6.25
C ASP A 78 14.96 3.39 -5.79
N TYR A 79 13.72 3.81 -6.04
CA TYR A 79 12.56 2.98 -5.69
C TYR A 79 11.40 3.14 -6.67
N GLU A 80 10.53 2.13 -6.69
CA GLU A 80 9.28 2.09 -7.43
C GLU A 80 8.19 1.65 -6.46
N LEU A 81 7.06 2.36 -6.46
CA LEU A 81 5.81 1.93 -5.84
C LEU A 81 4.79 1.66 -6.95
N SER A 82 4.10 0.53 -6.87
CA SER A 82 3.13 0.13 -7.88
C SER A 82 1.92 -0.56 -7.28
N ALA A 83 0.74 -0.27 -7.86
CA ALA A 83 -0.48 -1.05 -7.64
C ALA A 83 -0.57 -2.12 -8.72
N LEU A 84 -0.73 -3.38 -8.34
CA LEU A 84 -0.69 -4.51 -9.26
C LEU A 84 -2.09 -5.04 -9.59
N GLY A 85 -2.27 -5.44 -10.84
CA GLY A 85 -3.41 -6.22 -11.30
C GLY A 85 -3.32 -7.69 -10.94
N CYS A 86 -4.33 -8.47 -11.34
CA CYS A 86 -4.40 -9.92 -11.07
C CYS A 86 -3.31 -10.74 -11.77
N ASP A 87 -2.75 -10.22 -12.86
CA ASP A 87 -1.63 -10.77 -13.63
C ASP A 87 -0.26 -10.42 -13.01
N GLY A 88 -0.23 -9.59 -11.96
CA GLY A 88 0.99 -9.10 -11.33
C GLY A 88 1.67 -7.95 -12.08
N LEU A 89 1.04 -7.42 -13.13
CA LEU A 89 1.53 -6.24 -13.85
C LEU A 89 1.08 -4.95 -13.15
N PRO A 90 1.88 -3.87 -13.20
CA PRO A 90 1.47 -2.57 -12.68
C PRO A 90 0.27 -2.02 -13.45
N LEU A 91 -0.79 -1.68 -12.71
CA LEU A 91 -1.89 -0.85 -13.22
C LEU A 91 -1.56 0.63 -13.10
N GLU A 92 -0.85 1.00 -12.02
CA GLU A 92 -0.32 2.33 -11.75
C GLU A 92 1.03 2.19 -11.05
N SER A 93 1.96 3.09 -11.33
CA SER A 93 3.28 3.08 -10.71
C SER A 93 3.93 4.46 -10.70
N VAL A 94 4.74 4.71 -9.69
CA VAL A 94 5.65 5.86 -9.59
C VAL A 94 7.05 5.34 -9.29
N SER A 95 8.06 6.03 -9.80
CA SER A 95 9.46 5.66 -9.60
C SER A 95 10.33 6.89 -9.42
N PHE A 96 11.31 6.80 -8.53
CA PHE A 96 12.20 7.88 -8.18
C PHE A 96 13.64 7.36 -8.10
N THR A 97 14.60 8.24 -8.40
CA THR A 97 16.02 7.89 -8.43
C THR A 97 16.83 8.85 -7.57
N LYS A 98 17.94 8.35 -7.02
CA LYS A 98 18.90 9.06 -6.17
C LYS A 98 18.21 9.78 -5.00
N CYS A 99 17.33 9.07 -4.33
CA CYS A 99 16.62 9.57 -3.16
C CYS A 99 17.48 9.31 -1.93
N ALA A 100 18.03 10.37 -1.35
CA ALA A 100 18.61 10.35 -0.01
C ALA A 100 17.48 10.23 1.01
N MET A 101 17.54 9.19 1.84
CA MET A 101 16.53 8.89 2.86
C MET A 101 17.18 8.92 4.23
N HIS A 102 16.81 9.89 5.05
CA HIS A 102 17.19 9.92 6.45
C HIS A 102 16.30 8.99 7.28
N GLY A 103 16.75 8.69 8.50
CA GLY A 103 15.94 7.98 9.48
C GLY A 103 14.60 8.70 9.75
N ASN A 104 13.52 7.93 9.73
CA ASN A 104 12.13 8.39 9.89
C ASN A 104 11.61 9.29 8.76
N GLU A 105 12.23 9.22 7.58
CA GLU A 105 11.79 9.96 6.38
C GLU A 105 10.85 9.15 5.49
N TRP A 106 9.87 9.85 4.92
CA TRP A 106 8.83 9.30 4.06
C TRP A 106 9.15 9.58 2.60
N THR A 107 8.94 8.59 1.73
CA THR A 107 9.13 8.76 0.30
C THR A 107 8.05 9.65 -0.33
N SER A 108 8.22 10.01 -1.60
CA SER A 108 7.08 10.44 -2.42
C SER A 108 6.09 9.27 -2.58
N PRO A 109 4.76 9.53 -2.56
CA PRO A 109 3.77 8.47 -2.55
C PRO A 109 3.40 7.96 -3.95
N LEU A 110 2.90 6.73 -3.99
CA LEU A 110 1.98 6.30 -5.03
C LEU A 110 0.59 6.86 -4.71
N ILE A 111 -0.03 7.54 -5.68
CA ILE A 111 -1.37 8.14 -5.53
C ILE A 111 -2.33 7.41 -6.46
N LEU A 112 -3.45 6.91 -5.92
CA LEU A 112 -4.49 6.23 -6.68
C LEU A 112 -5.84 6.94 -6.46
N GLN A 113 -6.60 7.16 -7.53
CA GLN A 113 -7.96 7.69 -7.41
C GLN A 113 -8.90 6.63 -6.84
N GLN A 114 -9.58 6.95 -5.73
CA GLN A 114 -10.56 6.06 -5.11
C GLN A 114 -11.68 5.67 -6.09
N LYS A 115 -12.19 6.64 -6.86
CA LYS A 115 -13.22 6.39 -7.88
C LYS A 115 -12.77 5.31 -8.87
N THR A 116 -11.52 5.39 -9.33
CA THR A 116 -10.97 4.40 -10.25
C THR A 116 -10.78 3.05 -9.57
N VAL A 117 -10.23 3.00 -8.36
CA VAL A 117 -9.97 1.76 -7.61
C VAL A 117 -11.25 1.04 -7.19
N PHE A 118 -12.27 1.77 -6.72
CA PHE A 118 -13.47 1.16 -6.13
C PHE A 118 -14.65 1.07 -7.10
N LEU A 119 -14.70 1.88 -8.15
CA LEU A 119 -15.85 1.93 -9.07
C LEU A 119 -15.48 1.59 -10.51
N GLU A 120 -14.55 2.33 -11.12
CA GLU A 120 -14.35 2.25 -12.58
C GLU A 120 -13.54 1.02 -13.02
N LYS A 121 -12.49 0.67 -12.27
CA LYS A 121 -11.56 -0.44 -12.57
C LYS A 121 -11.45 -1.42 -11.40
N ARG A 122 -12.54 -1.58 -10.65
CA ARG A 122 -12.58 -2.35 -9.41
C ARG A 122 -12.02 -3.76 -9.55
N ASP A 123 -12.45 -4.51 -10.56
CA ASP A 123 -12.03 -5.91 -10.73
C ASP A 123 -10.55 -6.05 -11.09
N ALA A 124 -9.96 -5.02 -11.69
CA ALA A 124 -8.53 -4.97 -11.98
C ALA A 124 -7.71 -4.67 -10.72
N PHE A 125 -8.10 -3.64 -9.94
CA PHE A 125 -7.37 -3.21 -8.74
C PHE A 125 -7.61 -4.09 -7.51
N LEU A 126 -8.81 -4.65 -7.37
CA LEU A 126 -9.26 -5.40 -6.20
C LEU A 126 -9.70 -6.83 -6.56
N PRO A 127 -8.85 -7.63 -7.26
CA PRO A 127 -9.19 -9.01 -7.57
C PRO A 127 -9.40 -9.79 -6.27
N LYS A 128 -10.56 -10.46 -6.14
CA LYS A 128 -10.98 -11.14 -4.90
C LYS A 128 -10.94 -10.20 -3.69
N ASP A 129 -11.30 -8.95 -3.89
CA ASP A 129 -11.31 -7.89 -2.88
C ASP A 129 -9.94 -7.69 -2.19
N THR A 130 -8.86 -7.80 -2.95
CA THR A 130 -7.49 -7.68 -2.45
C THR A 130 -6.75 -6.59 -3.22
N LEU A 131 -6.35 -5.52 -2.54
CA LEU A 131 -5.40 -4.54 -3.10
C LEU A 131 -3.99 -5.10 -2.99
N THR A 132 -3.21 -5.04 -4.06
CA THR A 132 -1.81 -5.50 -4.06
C THR A 132 -0.88 -4.33 -4.38
N ILE A 133 -0.02 -3.97 -3.43
CA ILE A 133 1.03 -2.98 -3.61
C ILE A 133 2.37 -3.70 -3.74
N ARG A 134 3.21 -3.28 -4.69
CA ARG A 134 4.60 -3.70 -4.79
C ARG A 134 5.51 -2.51 -4.63
N CYS A 135 6.49 -2.66 -3.76
CA CYS A 135 7.63 -1.76 -3.66
C CYS A 135 8.88 -2.47 -4.15
N ARG A 136 9.65 -1.79 -5.00
CA ARG A 136 10.99 -2.21 -5.40
C ARG A 136 11.98 -1.14 -4.96
N ILE A 137 13.10 -1.58 -4.41
CA ILE A 137 14.18 -0.71 -3.96
C ILE A 137 15.46 -1.21 -4.61
N TRP A 138 16.22 -0.28 -5.17
CA TRP A 138 17.54 -0.54 -5.72
C TRP A 138 18.55 0.35 -5.00
N GLN A 139 19.62 -0.25 -4.54
CA GLN A 139 20.75 0.49 -4.00
C GLN A 139 21.46 1.26 -5.11
N VAL A 140 21.93 2.46 -4.79
CA VAL A 140 22.77 3.24 -5.71
C VAL A 140 24.24 2.84 -5.48
N ASN A 141 24.99 2.63 -6.56
CA ASN A 141 26.45 2.40 -6.57
C ASN A 141 27.01 1.11 -5.91
N GLN A 142 26.23 0.04 -5.67
CA GLN A 142 26.77 -1.26 -5.19
C GLN A 142 26.54 -2.44 -6.15
N GLU A 143 27.46 -3.41 -6.13
CA GLU A 143 27.36 -4.66 -6.88
C GLU A 143 26.30 -5.60 -6.26
N ASN A 144 25.18 -5.74 -6.96
CA ASN A 144 24.37 -6.96 -7.14
C ASN A 144 24.42 -8.06 -6.05
N LYS A 145 23.99 -7.76 -4.82
CA LYS A 145 23.49 -8.79 -3.88
C LYS A 145 22.29 -9.52 -4.49
N ASN A 146 22.03 -10.77 -4.10
CA ASN A 146 20.91 -11.55 -4.64
C ASN A 146 19.58 -10.80 -4.48
N PRO A 147 18.66 -10.86 -5.46
CA PRO A 147 17.39 -10.16 -5.36
C PRO A 147 16.58 -10.78 -4.22
N GLU A 148 16.25 -9.98 -3.22
CA GLU A 148 15.41 -10.43 -2.12
C GLU A 148 13.94 -10.16 -2.46
N ARG A 149 13.07 -11.12 -2.12
CA ARG A 149 11.63 -11.05 -2.39
C ARG A 149 10.84 -11.35 -1.13
N TYR A 150 10.06 -10.38 -0.69
CA TYR A 150 9.21 -10.47 0.48
C TYR A 150 7.75 -10.45 0.07
N HIS A 151 6.96 -11.29 0.73
CA HIS A 151 5.51 -11.33 0.56
C HIS A 151 4.86 -11.05 1.89
N ALA A 152 4.11 -9.95 1.95
CA ALA A 152 3.34 -9.56 3.12
C ALA A 152 1.85 -9.71 2.83
N THR A 153 1.07 -10.04 3.84
CA THR A 153 -0.40 -10.04 3.75
C THR A 153 -1.01 -9.46 5.01
N THR A 154 -1.81 -8.42 4.85
CA THR A 154 -2.68 -7.85 5.88
C THR A 154 -4.12 -8.21 5.53
N ARG A 155 -4.98 -8.39 6.53
CA ARG A 155 -6.40 -8.66 6.33
C ARG A 155 -7.23 -7.71 7.19
N ILE A 156 -8.16 -7.01 6.56
CA ILE A 156 -9.15 -6.20 7.28
C ILE A 156 -10.19 -7.17 7.86
N GLU A 157 -10.30 -7.18 9.18
CA GLU A 157 -11.31 -7.97 9.89
C GLU A 157 -12.69 -7.33 9.72
N VAL A 158 -13.71 -8.17 9.54
CA VAL A 158 -15.09 -7.74 9.39
C VAL A 158 -15.90 -8.49 10.43
N GLU A 159 -16.46 -7.77 11.40
CA GLU A 159 -17.37 -8.37 12.36
C GLU A 159 -18.71 -8.65 11.66
N LYS A 160 -19.05 -9.94 11.54
CA LYS A 160 -20.34 -10.35 10.96
C LYS A 160 -21.42 -10.27 12.02
N ALA A 161 -22.14 -9.15 12.07
CA ALA A 161 -23.41 -9.08 12.77
C ALA A 161 -24.52 -9.70 11.90
N SER A 162 -25.16 -10.77 12.38
CA SER A 162 -26.35 -11.34 11.73
C SER A 162 -27.58 -10.65 12.32
N LEU A 163 -28.25 -9.81 11.52
CA LEU A 163 -29.53 -9.23 11.90
C LEU A 163 -30.64 -10.19 11.47
N TYR A 164 -31.31 -10.79 12.44
CA TYR A 164 -32.55 -11.52 12.22
C TYR A 164 -33.71 -10.53 12.39
N GLY A 165 -34.29 -10.10 11.27
CA GLY A 165 -35.48 -9.26 11.26
C GLY A 165 -36.53 -9.86 10.34
N VAL A 166 -37.77 -10.00 10.84
CA VAL A 166 -38.93 -10.28 9.99
C VAL A 166 -39.27 -8.98 9.28
N MET A 167 -39.13 -8.96 7.95
CA MET A 167 -39.76 -7.92 7.13
C MET A 167 -41.27 -8.12 7.18
N THR A 168 -41.96 -7.44 8.09
CA THR A 168 -43.40 -7.22 7.94
C THR A 168 -43.58 -6.04 7.00
N GLU A 169 -44.06 -6.32 5.79
CA GLU A 169 -44.58 -5.31 4.87
C GLU A 169 -45.61 -4.45 5.60
N LEU A 170 -45.34 -3.15 5.75
CA LEU A 170 -46.38 -2.18 6.08
C LEU A 170 -47.12 -1.84 4.78
N CYS A 171 -48.03 -2.73 4.37
CA CYS A 171 -49.11 -2.35 3.47
C CYS A 171 -50.23 -1.73 4.31
N GLU A 172 -50.14 -0.42 4.56
CA GLU A 172 -51.27 0.34 5.11
C GLU A 172 -51.66 1.51 4.19
N TYR A 173 -52.71 1.21 3.41
CA TYR A 173 -53.83 2.06 2.99
C TYR A 173 -53.60 3.28 2.09
N LEU A 174 -53.70 3.07 0.78
CA LEU A 174 -54.43 3.98 -0.10
C LEU A 174 -55.88 3.48 -0.24
N SER A 175 -56.80 4.01 0.57
CA SER A 175 -58.23 4.01 0.27
C SER A 175 -59.00 4.89 1.26
N THR A 176 -59.23 6.15 0.89
CA THR A 176 -60.56 6.75 0.64
C THR A 176 -60.35 8.13 0.02
#